data_AF-A0A1C4VAG4-F1
#
_entry.id   AF-A0A1C4VAG4-F1
#
_cell.length_a   1.000
_cell.length_b   1.000
_cell.length_c   1.000
_cell.angle_alpha   90.00
_cell.angle_beta   90.00
_cell.angle_gamma   90.00
#
_symmetry.space_group_name_H-M   'P 1'
#
loop_
_entity.id
_entity.type
_entity.pdbx_description
1 polymer ?
#
loop_
_entity_poly.entity_id
_entity_poly.type
_entity_poly.pdbx_seq_one_letter_code
_entity_poly.pdbx_strand_id
1 'polypeptide(L)'
;MFTERAERIVDALLESRPELASGAGDHRYDDRLPDWSADTVAADRRMLTEAAHALAEVDGDSLPVEESVDHALLTALVDRELFESTEIRAHEWDPLRHNPGLLLHAVLSRPYAPVEVRLTHLAGRLSAVPDALATARATLRDMPRIHAETAVGQFTGTAALVRQEVPALLAQAPRSAAGWSRRRGRRWPRWRSSRTGCGPGWPPTTDRARIPGSAAAGGRPGSGTPWTPS
;
A
#
# COMPACT_ATOMS: atom_id res chain seq x y z
N MET A 1 22.14 19.40 -14.12
CA MET A 1 21.12 19.28 -15.20
C MET A 1 19.81 18.76 -14.62
N PHE A 2 18.66 18.97 -15.27
CA PHE A 2 17.36 18.43 -14.81
C PHE A 2 17.40 16.91 -14.61
N THR A 3 18.00 16.16 -15.54
CA THR A 3 18.12 14.69 -15.49
C THR A 3 18.73 14.18 -14.19
N GLU A 4 19.87 14.72 -13.76
CA GLU A 4 20.54 14.30 -12.51
C GLU A 4 19.70 14.59 -11.25
N ARG A 5 18.81 15.58 -11.32
CA ARG A 5 17.87 15.91 -10.25
C ARG A 5 16.68 14.94 -10.29
N ALA A 6 16.15 14.67 -11.48
CA ALA A 6 15.08 13.71 -11.69
C ALA A 6 15.48 12.29 -11.25
N GLU A 7 16.66 11.81 -11.65
CA GLU A 7 17.18 10.48 -11.27
C GLU A 7 17.25 10.32 -9.74
N ARG A 8 17.79 11.31 -9.02
CA ARG A 8 17.86 11.28 -7.55
C ARG A 8 16.48 11.24 -6.89
N ILE A 9 15.52 11.99 -7.42
CA ILE A 9 14.14 12.00 -6.91
C ILE A 9 13.48 10.65 -7.18
N VAL A 10 13.63 10.11 -8.39
CA VAL A 10 13.08 8.80 -8.78
C VAL A 10 13.67 7.70 -7.91
N ASP A 11 14.99 7.64 -7.72
CA ASP A 11 15.63 6.66 -6.85
C ASP A 11 15.10 6.74 -5.41
N ALA A 12 14.97 7.95 -4.86
CA ALA A 12 14.41 8.14 -3.51
C ALA A 12 12.93 7.71 -3.41
N LEU A 13 12.13 7.97 -4.45
CA LEU A 13 10.74 7.51 -4.52
C LEU A 13 10.65 5.98 -4.57
N LEU A 14 11.49 5.32 -5.37
CA LEU A 14 11.49 3.86 -5.51
C LEU A 14 11.99 3.17 -4.22
N GLU A 15 13.00 3.73 -3.55
CA GLU A 15 13.50 3.18 -2.29
C GLU A 15 12.46 3.25 -1.15
N SER A 16 11.76 4.38 -1.05
CA SER A 16 10.73 4.60 -0.02
C SER A 16 9.42 3.85 -0.30
N ARG A 17 9.16 3.46 -1.56
CA ARG A 17 7.91 2.79 -1.99
C ARG A 17 8.21 1.49 -2.72
N PRO A 18 8.46 0.39 -1.99
CA PRO A 18 8.73 -0.92 -2.58
C PRO A 18 7.68 -1.38 -3.60
N GLU A 19 6.42 -1.00 -3.41
CA GLU A 19 5.31 -1.26 -4.33
C GLU A 19 5.43 -0.52 -5.66
N LEU A 20 5.91 0.73 -5.63
CA LEU A 20 6.15 1.53 -6.82
C LEU A 20 7.36 0.96 -7.57
N ALA A 21 8.43 0.60 -6.85
CA ALA A 21 9.60 -0.06 -7.41
C ALA A 21 9.24 -1.38 -8.11
N SER A 22 8.54 -2.29 -7.42
CA SER A 22 8.07 -3.54 -8.02
C SER A 22 7.18 -3.29 -9.26
N GLY A 23 6.32 -2.27 -9.22
CA GLY A 23 5.44 -1.89 -10.34
C GLY A 23 6.20 -1.36 -11.55
N ALA A 24 7.30 -0.63 -11.32
CA ALA A 24 8.20 -0.12 -12.34
C ALA A 24 9.19 -1.17 -12.88
N GLY A 25 9.20 -2.38 -12.31
CA GLY A 25 10.15 -3.45 -12.67
C GLY A 25 11.51 -3.33 -11.96
N ASP A 26 11.63 -2.42 -10.99
CA ASP A 26 12.79 -2.34 -10.11
C ASP A 26 12.61 -3.30 -8.93
N HIS A 27 13.35 -4.41 -8.97
CA HIS A 27 13.26 -5.48 -7.99
C HIS A 27 14.27 -5.33 -6.84
N ARG A 28 14.99 -4.21 -6.72
CA ARG A 28 15.97 -3.95 -5.63
C ARG A 28 15.34 -4.01 -4.24
N TYR A 29 14.03 -3.72 -4.13
CA TYR A 29 13.29 -3.59 -2.86
C TYR A 29 12.19 -4.66 -2.70
N ASP A 30 12.22 -5.71 -3.52
CA ASP A 30 11.17 -6.74 -3.54
C ASP A 30 11.08 -7.60 -2.27
N ASP A 31 12.06 -7.48 -1.38
CA ASP A 31 12.08 -8.08 -0.05
C ASP A 31 11.43 -7.21 1.04
N ARG A 32 11.04 -5.96 0.72
CA ARG A 32 10.45 -5.00 1.65
C ARG A 32 8.92 -4.89 1.48
N LEU A 33 8.28 -4.44 2.56
CA LEU A 33 6.88 -3.96 2.57
C LEU A 33 6.89 -2.45 2.81
N PRO A 34 5.83 -1.72 2.41
CA PRO A 34 5.64 -0.34 2.82
C PRO A 34 5.64 -0.22 4.35
N ASP A 35 6.36 0.77 4.88
CA ASP A 35 6.40 1.06 6.31
C ASP A 35 5.61 2.34 6.63
N TRP A 36 4.47 2.16 7.27
CA TRP A 36 3.57 3.24 7.69
C TRP A 36 3.82 3.70 9.14
N SER A 37 5.01 3.44 9.70
CA SER A 37 5.40 3.97 10.99
C SER A 37 5.48 5.51 10.94
N ALA A 38 5.21 6.16 12.07
CA ALA A 38 5.18 7.63 12.12
C ALA A 38 6.51 8.26 11.70
N ASP A 39 7.63 7.64 12.06
CA ASP A 39 8.97 8.12 11.71
C ASP A 39 9.23 8.01 10.21
N THR A 40 8.87 6.88 9.59
CA THR A 40 9.02 6.67 8.14
C THR A 40 8.10 7.59 7.35
N VAL A 41 6.83 7.72 7.71
CA VAL A 41 5.91 8.66 7.08
C VAL A 41 6.42 10.10 7.18
N ALA A 42 6.99 10.49 8.32
CA ALA A 42 7.59 11.81 8.48
C ALA A 42 8.85 11.99 7.62
N ALA A 43 9.68 10.95 7.47
CA ALA A 43 10.84 10.97 6.58
C ALA A 43 10.43 11.08 5.11
N ASP A 44 9.43 10.32 4.68
CA ASP A 44 8.90 10.36 3.32
C ASP A 44 8.34 11.74 2.98
N ARG A 45 7.62 12.37 3.91
CA ARG A 45 7.08 13.73 3.72
C ARG A 45 8.20 14.77 3.58
N ARG A 46 9.30 14.63 4.34
CA ARG A 46 10.48 15.51 4.19
C ARG A 46 11.12 15.32 2.82
N MET A 47 11.36 14.07 2.42
CA MET A 47 11.93 13.75 1.10
C MET A 47 11.06 14.29 -0.04
N LEU A 48 9.74 14.11 0.01
CA LEU A 48 8.81 14.66 -0.99
C LEU A 48 8.82 16.18 -1.02
N THR A 49 8.89 16.84 0.14
CA THR A 49 8.96 18.30 0.22
C THR A 49 10.26 18.83 -0.41
N GLU A 50 11.39 18.18 -0.12
CA GLU A 50 12.68 18.50 -0.73
C GLU A 50 12.65 18.28 -2.26
N ALA A 51 12.03 17.20 -2.72
CA ALA A 51 11.84 16.92 -4.15
C ALA A 51 10.98 18.00 -4.82
N ALA A 52 9.88 18.40 -4.20
CA ALA A 52 9.01 19.46 -4.72
C ALA A 52 9.75 20.80 -4.85
N HIS A 53 10.53 21.19 -3.83
CA HIS A 53 11.37 22.38 -3.89
C HIS A 53 12.40 22.30 -5.01
N ALA A 54 13.09 21.16 -5.14
CA ALA A 54 14.08 20.96 -6.18
C ALA A 54 13.47 21.04 -7.60
N LEU A 55 12.26 20.54 -7.80
CA LEU A 55 11.55 20.62 -9.09
C LEU A 55 11.08 22.04 -9.40
N ALA A 56 10.65 22.80 -8.39
CA ALA A 56 10.22 24.20 -8.55
C ALA A 56 11.36 25.16 -8.94
N GLU A 57 12.62 24.80 -8.67
CA GLU A 57 13.79 25.56 -9.13
C GLU A 57 14.10 25.40 -10.62
N VAL A 58 13.46 24.44 -11.30
CA VAL A 58 13.69 24.17 -12.73
C VAL A 58 12.70 24.99 -13.55
N ASP A 59 13.21 25.84 -14.44
CA ASP A 59 12.39 26.54 -15.43
C ASP A 59 12.02 25.57 -16.56
N GLY A 60 10.83 24.98 -16.47
CA GLY A 60 10.33 23.99 -17.43
C GLY A 60 10.20 24.52 -18.87
N ASP A 61 9.98 25.83 -19.05
CA ASP A 61 9.87 26.46 -20.37
C ASP A 61 11.23 26.57 -21.08
N SER A 62 12.32 26.47 -20.31
CA SER A 62 13.69 26.47 -20.82
C SER A 62 14.21 25.08 -21.21
N LEU A 63 13.44 24.01 -20.88
CA LEU A 63 13.84 22.63 -21.15
C LEU A 63 13.52 22.20 -22.59
N PRO A 64 14.29 21.26 -23.16
CA PRO A 64 13.84 20.50 -24.33
C PRO A 64 12.46 19.88 -24.08
N VAL A 65 11.66 19.71 -25.14
CA VAL A 65 10.27 19.22 -25.03
C VAL A 65 10.14 17.89 -24.27
N GLU A 66 11.08 16.98 -24.48
CA GLU A 66 11.07 15.68 -23.78
C GLU A 66 11.30 15.87 -22.27
N GLU A 67 12.29 16.68 -21.90
CA GLU A 67 12.60 16.99 -20.50
C GLU A 67 11.50 17.83 -19.83
N SER A 68 10.79 18.70 -20.54
CA SER A 68 9.68 19.47 -19.98
C SER A 68 8.47 18.58 -19.66
N VAL A 69 8.21 17.56 -20.49
CA VAL A 69 7.19 16.53 -20.20
C VAL A 69 7.58 15.70 -18.97
N ASP A 70 8.83 15.27 -18.90
CA ASP A 70 9.33 14.50 -17.74
C ASP A 70 9.29 15.33 -16.46
N HIS A 71 9.64 16.61 -16.53
CA HIS A 71 9.56 17.54 -15.40
C HIS A 71 8.12 17.70 -14.90
N ALA A 72 7.16 17.89 -15.82
CA ALA A 72 5.75 18.01 -15.47
C ALA A 72 5.21 16.72 -14.84
N LEU A 73 5.56 15.54 -15.40
CA LEU A 73 5.12 14.25 -14.88
C LEU A 73 5.69 13.98 -13.47
N LEU A 74 6.98 14.25 -13.27
CA LEU A 74 7.63 14.05 -11.98
C LEU A 74 7.09 15.01 -10.92
N THR A 75 6.82 16.27 -11.29
CA THR A 75 6.18 17.26 -10.42
C THR A 75 4.80 16.79 -9.98
N ALA A 76 3.95 16.37 -10.94
CA ALA A 76 2.61 15.86 -10.63
C ALA A 76 2.65 14.60 -9.75
N LEU A 77 3.65 13.72 -9.94
CA LEU A 77 3.85 12.55 -9.10
C LEU A 77 4.19 12.95 -7.65
N VAL A 78 5.17 13.82 -7.46
CA VAL A 78 5.60 14.29 -6.13
C VAL A 78 4.45 14.99 -5.41
N ASP A 79 3.73 15.89 -6.10
CA ASP A 79 2.60 16.62 -5.52
C ASP A 79 1.46 15.68 -5.10
N ARG A 80 1.14 14.68 -5.94
CA ARG A 80 0.13 13.66 -5.62
C ARG A 80 0.53 12.86 -4.38
N GLU A 81 1.79 12.42 -4.30
CA GLU A 81 2.29 11.65 -3.16
C GLU A 81 2.30 12.49 -1.86
N LEU A 82 2.62 13.78 -1.96
CA LEU A 82 2.56 14.70 -0.83
C LEU A 82 1.11 14.86 -0.36
N PHE A 83 0.18 15.12 -1.28
CA PHE A 83 -1.25 15.25 -0.96
C PHE A 83 -1.85 13.97 -0.34
N GLU A 84 -1.51 12.80 -0.88
CA GLU A 84 -1.92 11.50 -0.32
C GLU A 84 -1.41 11.32 1.13
N SER A 85 -0.18 11.77 1.41
CA SER A 85 0.44 11.63 2.73
C SER A 85 0.01 12.71 3.73
N THR A 86 -0.30 13.93 3.28
CA THR A 86 -0.62 15.06 4.17
C THR A 86 -2.11 15.27 4.37
N GLU A 87 -2.90 15.16 3.31
CA GLU A 87 -4.33 15.48 3.31
C GLU A 87 -5.18 14.22 3.42
N ILE A 88 -4.99 13.26 2.51
CA ILE A 88 -5.82 12.04 2.47
C ILE A 88 -5.47 11.11 3.63
N ARG A 89 -4.18 10.92 3.90
CA ARG A 89 -3.67 10.10 5.01
C ARG A 89 -4.31 8.71 5.05
N ALA A 90 -4.48 8.08 3.89
CA ALA A 90 -5.17 6.80 3.76
C ALA A 90 -4.60 5.71 4.67
N HIS A 91 -3.29 5.75 4.95
CA HIS A 91 -2.63 4.82 5.88
C HIS A 91 -3.20 4.87 7.31
N GLU A 92 -3.92 5.93 7.70
CA GLU A 92 -4.53 6.09 9.03
C GLU A 92 -5.97 5.60 9.13
N TRP A 93 -6.69 5.39 8.03
CA TRP A 93 -8.12 5.04 8.07
C TRP A 93 -8.52 3.95 7.07
N ASP A 94 -7.71 3.68 6.06
CA ASP A 94 -7.95 2.62 5.08
C ASP A 94 -7.13 1.37 5.43
N PRO A 95 -7.74 0.33 6.03
CA PRO A 95 -7.05 -0.92 6.33
C PRO A 95 -6.52 -1.63 5.08
N LEU A 96 -7.01 -1.32 3.87
CA LEU A 96 -6.53 -1.93 2.63
C LEU A 96 -5.10 -1.50 2.29
N ARG A 97 -4.66 -0.31 2.72
CA ARG A 97 -3.26 0.16 2.55
C ARG A 97 -2.23 -0.71 3.28
N HIS A 98 -2.68 -1.47 4.28
CA HIS A 98 -1.82 -2.37 5.07
C HIS A 98 -1.83 -3.82 4.58
N ASN A 99 -2.57 -4.13 3.51
CA ASN A 99 -2.66 -5.50 3.00
C ASN A 99 -1.48 -5.85 2.10
N PRO A 100 -0.58 -6.79 2.49
CA PRO A 100 0.59 -7.15 1.69
C PRO A 100 0.24 -8.06 0.49
N GLY A 101 -1.04 -8.42 0.30
CA GLY A 101 -1.48 -9.44 -0.65
C GLY A 101 -0.99 -9.23 -2.08
N LEU A 102 -1.07 -8.00 -2.60
CA LEU A 102 -0.63 -7.70 -3.97
C LEU A 102 0.89 -7.90 -4.14
N LEU A 103 1.68 -7.47 -3.16
CA LEU A 103 3.14 -7.62 -3.18
C LEU A 103 3.57 -9.08 -3.05
N LEU A 104 2.89 -9.85 -2.20
CA LEU A 104 3.14 -11.29 -2.09
C LEU A 104 2.75 -12.01 -3.39
N HIS A 105 1.60 -11.66 -3.97
CA HIS A 105 1.12 -12.23 -5.23
C HIS A 105 2.09 -11.93 -6.39
N ALA A 106 2.61 -10.71 -6.50
CA ALA A 106 3.57 -10.33 -7.53
C ALA A 106 4.80 -11.25 -7.51
N VAL A 107 5.34 -11.55 -6.33
CA VAL A 107 6.49 -12.46 -6.18
C VAL A 107 6.12 -13.90 -6.48
N LEU A 108 4.91 -14.34 -6.18
CA LEU A 108 4.46 -15.73 -6.39
C LEU A 108 4.07 -16.04 -7.84
N SER A 109 3.48 -15.09 -8.55
CA SER A 109 2.86 -15.34 -9.85
C SER A 109 3.69 -14.86 -11.04
N ARG A 110 4.64 -13.93 -10.85
CA ARG A 110 5.47 -13.41 -11.94
C ARG A 110 6.89 -14.02 -11.92
N PRO A 111 7.35 -14.69 -12.99
CA PRO A 111 8.69 -15.26 -13.05
C PRO A 111 9.74 -14.24 -13.54
N TYR A 112 9.88 -13.11 -12.84
CA TYR A 112 10.83 -12.05 -13.23
C TYR A 112 12.30 -12.34 -12.86
N ALA A 113 12.53 -13.33 -11.99
CA ALA A 113 13.86 -13.74 -11.52
C ALA A 113 13.88 -15.25 -11.23
N PRO A 114 15.06 -15.88 -11.09
CA PRO A 114 15.19 -17.25 -10.63
C PRO A 114 14.41 -17.49 -9.33
N VAL A 115 13.90 -18.71 -9.17
CA VAL A 115 12.99 -19.05 -8.05
C VAL A 115 13.65 -18.81 -6.69
N GLU A 116 14.95 -19.03 -6.56
CA GLU A 116 15.71 -18.80 -5.32
C GLU A 116 15.74 -17.32 -4.92
N VAL A 117 15.87 -16.43 -5.91
CA VAL A 117 15.84 -14.97 -5.69
C VAL A 117 14.45 -14.55 -5.23
N ARG A 118 13.41 -15.02 -5.93
CA ARG A 118 12.01 -14.75 -5.56
C ARG A 118 11.66 -15.30 -4.17
N LEU A 119 12.18 -16.46 -3.80
CA LEU A 119 12.00 -17.02 -2.45
C LEU A 119 12.68 -16.17 -1.37
N THR A 120 13.80 -15.53 -1.69
CA THR A 120 14.46 -14.59 -0.78
C THR A 120 13.62 -13.34 -0.57
N HIS A 121 13.12 -12.74 -1.66
CA HIS A 121 12.20 -11.60 -1.61
C HIS A 121 10.93 -11.91 -0.82
N LEU A 122 10.32 -13.06 -1.10
CA LEU A 122 9.14 -13.55 -0.40
C LEU A 122 9.41 -13.75 1.10
N ALA A 123 10.58 -14.29 1.46
CA ALA A 123 10.96 -14.49 2.85
C ALA A 123 11.13 -13.16 3.59
N GLY A 124 11.72 -12.14 2.95
CA GLY A 124 11.83 -10.77 3.48
C GLY A 124 10.45 -10.20 3.80
N ARG A 125 9.56 -10.16 2.80
CA ARG A 125 8.18 -9.65 2.94
C ARG A 125 7.42 -10.38 4.03
N LEU A 126 7.41 -11.72 4.02
CA LEU A 126 6.71 -12.52 5.03
C LEU A 126 7.26 -12.33 6.45
N SER A 127 8.56 -12.05 6.60
CA SER A 127 9.17 -11.78 7.90
C SER A 127 8.78 -10.40 8.45
N ALA A 128 8.51 -9.43 7.59
CA ALA A 128 8.07 -8.09 7.96
C ALA A 128 6.57 -7.98 8.27
N VAL A 129 5.74 -8.95 7.83
CA VAL A 129 4.27 -8.92 8.04
C VAL A 129 3.85 -8.70 9.51
N PRO A 130 4.43 -9.39 10.52
CA PRO A 130 4.00 -9.20 11.90
C PRO A 130 4.14 -7.76 12.40
N ASP A 131 5.26 -7.12 12.08
CA ASP A 131 5.55 -5.74 12.49
C ASP A 131 4.70 -4.75 11.69
N ALA A 132 4.56 -4.94 10.37
CA ALA A 132 3.67 -4.13 9.55
C ALA A 132 2.22 -4.17 10.06
N LEU A 133 1.72 -5.33 10.48
CA LEU A 133 0.39 -5.45 11.10
C LEU A 133 0.33 -4.85 12.50
N ALA A 134 1.44 -4.78 13.24
CA ALA A 134 1.49 -4.08 14.52
C ALA A 134 1.40 -2.56 14.31
N THR A 135 2.13 -2.02 13.35
CA THR A 135 2.00 -0.63 12.90
C THR A 135 0.57 -0.33 12.46
N ALA A 136 -0.04 -1.18 11.63
CA ALA A 136 -1.43 -1.00 11.21
C ALA A 136 -2.40 -0.87 12.41
N ARG A 137 -2.24 -1.72 13.44
CA ARG A 137 -3.08 -1.67 14.65
C ARG A 137 -2.88 -0.39 15.47
N ALA A 138 -1.67 0.18 15.46
CA ALA A 138 -1.36 1.41 16.17
C ALA A 138 -1.80 2.67 15.41
N THR A 139 -1.81 2.59 14.07
CA THR A 139 -2.06 3.74 13.18
C THR A 139 -3.53 3.87 12.77
N LEU A 140 -4.23 2.75 12.54
CA LEU A 140 -5.60 2.76 12.02
C LEU A 140 -6.63 3.28 13.03
N ARG A 141 -7.43 4.26 12.60
CA ARG A 141 -8.50 4.92 13.34
C ARG A 141 -9.66 5.26 12.41
N ASP A 142 -10.86 5.41 12.97
CA ASP A 142 -12.06 5.91 12.26
C ASP A 142 -12.35 5.25 10.89
N MET A 143 -12.08 3.95 10.77
CA MET A 143 -12.17 3.24 9.49
C MET A 143 -13.63 3.13 9.01
N PRO A 144 -13.96 3.56 7.78
CA PRO A 144 -15.28 3.35 7.21
C PRO A 144 -15.61 1.86 7.14
N ARG A 145 -16.83 1.49 7.56
CA ARG A 145 -17.27 0.10 7.65
C ARG A 145 -17.02 -0.71 6.37
N ILE A 146 -17.31 -0.14 5.21
CA ILE A 146 -17.12 -0.82 3.92
C ILE A 146 -15.64 -1.18 3.64
N HIS A 147 -14.70 -0.32 4.04
CA HIS A 147 -13.27 -0.59 3.89
C HIS A 147 -12.82 -1.69 4.86
N ALA A 148 -13.30 -1.64 6.11
CA ALA A 148 -13.00 -2.67 7.10
C ALA A 148 -13.54 -4.06 6.70
N GLU A 149 -14.79 -4.15 6.24
CA GLU A 149 -15.39 -5.40 5.75
C GLU A 149 -14.63 -5.94 4.53
N THR A 150 -14.28 -5.06 3.59
CA THR A 150 -13.48 -5.43 2.41
C THR A 150 -12.09 -5.93 2.81
N ALA A 151 -11.43 -5.26 3.76
CA ALA A 151 -10.13 -5.66 4.27
C ALA A 151 -10.18 -7.04 4.91
N VAL A 152 -11.19 -7.35 5.74
CA VAL A 152 -11.36 -8.71 6.32
C VAL A 152 -11.40 -9.77 5.21
N GLY A 153 -12.17 -9.52 4.14
CA GLY A 153 -12.23 -10.41 2.98
C GLY A 153 -10.88 -10.55 2.29
N GLN A 154 -10.21 -9.43 1.98
CA GLN A 154 -8.93 -9.47 1.27
C GLN A 154 -7.80 -10.09 2.10
N PHE A 155 -7.70 -9.80 3.41
CA PHE A 155 -6.71 -10.44 4.29
C PHE A 155 -6.95 -11.94 4.43
N THR A 156 -8.20 -12.38 4.41
CA THR A 156 -8.53 -13.81 4.35
C THR A 156 -7.98 -14.44 3.07
N GLY A 157 -8.14 -13.76 1.93
CA GLY A 157 -7.55 -14.13 0.64
C GLY A 157 -6.02 -14.16 0.68
N THR A 158 -5.39 -13.11 1.19
CA THR A 158 -3.92 -13.03 1.36
C THR A 158 -3.39 -14.19 2.21
N ALA A 159 -4.06 -14.54 3.30
CA ALA A 159 -3.68 -15.67 4.12
C ALA A 159 -3.85 -17.02 3.40
N ALA A 160 -4.85 -17.15 2.52
CA ALA A 160 -5.03 -18.34 1.68
C ALA A 160 -3.93 -18.45 0.62
N LEU A 161 -3.60 -17.36 -0.08
CA LEU A 161 -2.50 -17.26 -1.03
C LEU A 161 -1.19 -17.75 -0.39
N VAL A 162 -0.84 -17.25 0.79
CA VAL A 162 0.38 -17.68 1.51
C VAL A 162 0.36 -19.18 1.83
N ARG A 163 -0.78 -19.72 2.28
CA ARG A 163 -0.88 -21.15 2.64
C ARG A 163 -0.78 -22.07 1.43
N GLN A 164 -1.27 -21.65 0.28
CA GLN A 164 -1.42 -22.48 -0.92
C GLN A 164 -0.21 -22.36 -1.86
N GLU A 165 0.23 -21.13 -2.13
CA GLU A 165 1.22 -20.86 -3.18
C GLU A 165 2.66 -20.91 -2.69
N VAL A 166 2.93 -20.58 -1.42
CA VAL A 166 4.31 -20.63 -0.88
C VAL A 166 4.88 -22.05 -0.91
N PRO A 167 4.14 -23.12 -0.51
CA PRO A 167 4.63 -24.49 -0.67
C PRO A 167 4.90 -24.86 -2.13
N ALA A 168 4.06 -24.41 -3.07
CA ALA A 168 4.23 -24.68 -4.50
C ALA A 168 5.49 -24.02 -5.07
N LEU A 169 5.78 -22.78 -4.66
CA LEU A 169 7.02 -22.11 -5.05
C LEU A 169 8.25 -22.77 -4.42
N LEU A 170 8.18 -23.19 -3.15
CA LEU A 170 9.26 -23.90 -2.48
C LEU A 170 9.59 -25.25 -3.14
N ALA A 171 8.59 -25.97 -3.65
CA ALA A 171 8.78 -27.24 -4.34
C ALA A 171 9.64 -27.11 -5.61
N GLN A 172 9.67 -25.93 -6.22
CA GLN A 172 10.50 -25.63 -7.39
C GLN A 172 11.98 -25.38 -7.03
N ALA A 173 12.31 -25.21 -5.74
CA ALA A 173 13.67 -24.98 -5.25
C ALA A 173 14.03 -25.93 -4.08
N PRO A 174 14.32 -27.22 -4.35
CA PRO A 174 14.50 -28.23 -3.31
C PRO A 174 15.61 -27.93 -2.30
N ARG A 175 16.69 -27.24 -2.74
CA ARG A 175 17.79 -26.81 -1.85
C ARG A 175 17.34 -25.76 -0.84
N SER A 176 16.44 -24.85 -1.24
CA SER A 176 15.90 -23.78 -0.39
C SER A 176 14.80 -24.31 0.56
N ALA A 177 14.07 -25.35 0.16
CA ALA A 177 13.01 -25.97 0.98
C ALA A 177 13.54 -26.58 2.29
N ALA A 178 14.80 -27.06 2.32
CA ALA A 178 15.42 -27.65 3.50
C ALA A 178 15.63 -26.66 4.68
N GLY A 179 15.73 -25.36 4.39
CA GLY A 179 15.83 -24.31 5.43
C GLY A 179 14.48 -23.91 6.02
N TRP A 180 13.40 -24.03 5.24
CA TRP A 180 12.06 -23.60 5.64
C TRP A 180 11.37 -24.59 6.59
N SER A 181 11.56 -25.90 6.37
CA SER A 181 11.05 -26.96 7.25
C SER A 181 11.58 -26.85 8.68
N ARG A 182 12.82 -26.37 8.86
CA ARG A 182 13.42 -26.11 10.18
C ARG A 182 12.77 -24.93 10.91
N ARG A 183 12.29 -23.90 10.21
CA ARG A 183 11.63 -22.72 10.79
C ARG A 183 10.16 -22.95 11.10
N ARG A 184 9.46 -23.81 10.34
CA ARG A 184 8.09 -24.28 10.62
C ARG A 184 7.91 -24.99 11.98
N GLY A 185 9.00 -25.42 12.63
CA GLY A 185 8.97 -25.95 13.99
C GLY A 185 8.51 -24.93 15.05
N ARG A 186 8.55 -23.62 14.74
CA ARG A 186 7.93 -22.58 15.57
C ARG A 186 6.44 -22.51 15.21
N ARG A 187 5.60 -23.12 16.05
CA ARG A 187 4.13 -23.11 15.91
C ARG A 187 3.62 -21.69 15.65
N TRP A 188 3.05 -21.46 14.47
CA TRP A 188 2.15 -20.33 14.24
C TRP A 188 0.95 -20.49 15.19
N PRO A 189 0.53 -19.45 15.93
CA PRO A 189 -0.66 -19.53 16.78
C PRO A 189 -1.85 -19.99 15.92
N ARG A 190 -2.50 -21.09 16.32
CA ARG A 190 -3.75 -21.51 15.71
C ARG A 190 -4.76 -20.37 15.88
N TRP A 191 -5.00 -19.63 14.80
CA TRP A 191 -6.13 -18.73 14.70
C TRP A 191 -7.39 -19.58 14.86
N ARG A 192 -7.98 -19.57 16.06
CA ARG A 192 -9.31 -20.12 16.26
C ARG A 192 -10.27 -19.11 15.67
N SER A 193 -10.91 -19.47 14.58
CA SER A 193 -12.11 -18.78 14.11
C SER A 193 -13.23 -19.02 15.12
N SER A 194 -13.35 -18.15 16.13
CA SER A 194 -14.60 -18.04 16.87
C SER A 194 -15.62 -17.41 15.91
N ARG A 195 -16.68 -18.16 15.58
CA ARG A 195 -17.84 -17.72 14.76
C ARG A 195 -18.72 -16.68 15.48
N THR A 196 -18.15 -15.90 16.38
CA THR A 196 -18.83 -14.84 17.13
C THR A 196 -17.90 -13.65 17.15
N GLY A 197 -18.43 -12.49 16.77
CA GLY A 197 -17.70 -11.27 16.44
C GLY A 197 -16.67 -10.83 17.48
N CYS A 198 -15.70 -10.07 16.99
CA CYS A 198 -14.57 -9.46 17.70
C CYS A 198 -13.58 -10.47 18.32
N GLY A 199 -12.40 -10.58 17.68
CA GLY A 199 -11.22 -11.19 18.30
C GLY A 199 -10.63 -10.28 19.39
N PRO A 200 -9.86 -10.83 20.35
CA PRO A 200 -9.30 -10.06 21.45
C PRO A 200 -8.24 -9.10 20.90
N GLY A 201 -8.47 -7.79 21.05
CA GLY A 201 -7.52 -6.74 20.66
C GLY A 201 -8.08 -5.67 19.71
N TRP A 202 -9.32 -5.80 19.25
CA TRP A 202 -10.01 -4.74 18.53
C TRP A 202 -10.93 -3.98 19.50
N PRO A 203 -10.92 -2.64 19.54
CA PRO A 203 -11.93 -1.90 20.25
C PRO A 203 -13.31 -2.24 19.67
N PRO A 204 -14.35 -2.43 20.51
CA PRO A 204 -15.68 -2.72 20.02
C PRO A 204 -16.15 -1.56 19.12
N THR A 205 -16.70 -1.88 17.95
CA THR A 205 -17.42 -0.90 17.14
C THR A 205 -18.67 -0.50 17.92
N THR A 206 -18.62 0.63 18.62
CA THR A 206 -19.81 1.23 19.21
C THR A 206 -20.64 1.84 18.10
N ASP A 207 -21.65 1.10 17.66
CA ASP A 207 -22.76 1.67 16.90
C ASP A 207 -23.90 2.02 17.85
N ARG A 208 -24.10 3.33 18.05
CA ARG A 208 -25.40 3.99 18.25
C ARG A 208 -25.18 5.51 18.36
N ALA A 209 -24.76 6.14 17.27
CA ALA A 209 -24.94 7.58 17.11
C ALA A 209 -26.35 7.83 16.55
N ARG A 210 -27.26 8.20 17.45
CA ARG A 210 -28.62 8.66 17.19
C ARG A 210 -28.55 9.91 16.31
N ILE A 211 -29.03 9.84 15.07
CA ILE A 211 -29.23 11.03 14.23
C ILE A 211 -30.47 11.76 14.78
N PRO A 212 -30.39 13.01 15.26
CA PRO A 212 -31.56 13.81 15.57
C PRO A 212 -32.21 14.28 14.26
N GLY A 213 -33.51 14.04 14.12
CA GLY A 213 -34.28 14.38 12.92
C GLY A 213 -34.33 15.88 12.65
N SER A 214 -34.32 16.23 11.36
CA SER A 214 -34.85 17.51 10.88
C SER A 214 -36.10 17.26 10.05
N ALA A 215 -37.04 18.19 10.24
CA ALA A 215 -38.43 18.11 9.86
C ALA A 215 -38.66 18.22 8.35
N ALA A 216 -39.82 17.70 7.96
CA ALA A 216 -40.41 17.83 6.64
C ALA A 216 -40.69 19.28 6.22
N ALA A 217 -40.36 19.59 4.97
CA ALA A 217 -41.03 20.53 4.08
C ALA A 217 -40.70 20.03 2.67
N GLY A 218 -41.60 19.56 1.81
CA GLY A 218 -42.87 20.17 1.44
C GLY A 218 -42.66 21.03 0.20
N GLY A 219 -42.61 20.44 -1.00
CA GLY A 219 -42.63 21.19 -2.27
C GLY A 219 -41.95 20.53 -3.48
N ARG A 220 -42.72 19.86 -4.33
CA ARG A 220 -42.51 19.78 -5.79
C ARG A 220 -43.73 20.48 -6.44
N PRO A 221 -43.74 20.91 -7.72
CA PRO A 221 -42.86 20.49 -8.82
C PRO A 221 -42.37 21.64 -9.75
N GLY A 222 -41.45 21.33 -10.67
CA GLY A 222 -41.06 22.23 -11.76
C GLY A 222 -40.20 21.52 -12.80
N SER A 223 -40.77 21.36 -13.99
CA SER A 223 -40.22 20.75 -15.21
C SER A 223 -39.04 21.52 -15.82
N GLY A 224 -38.01 20.82 -16.29
CA GLY A 224 -36.93 21.37 -17.10
C GLY A 224 -36.07 20.27 -17.75
N THR A 225 -36.00 20.30 -19.07
CA THR A 225 -35.44 19.33 -20.05
C THR A 225 -33.97 18.93 -19.90
N PRO A 226 -33.55 17.76 -20.46
CA PRO A 226 -32.17 17.29 -20.41
C PRO A 226 -31.27 17.94 -21.49
N TRP A 227 -30.02 18.20 -21.12
CA TRP A 227 -28.94 18.78 -21.93
C TRP A 227 -28.32 17.73 -22.87
N THR A 228 -28.03 18.10 -24.12
CA THR A 228 -27.15 17.36 -25.06
C THR A 228 -25.96 18.24 -25.45
N PRO A 229 -24.72 17.72 -25.46
CA PRO A 229 -23.55 18.51 -25.82
C PRO A 229 -23.31 18.54 -27.34
N SER A 230 -22.73 19.65 -27.81
CA SER A 230 -21.98 19.74 -29.07
C SER A 230 -20.50 19.91 -28.75
#